data_AF-A0A7S2ABP7-F1
#
_entry.id   AF-A0A7S2ABP7-F1
#
_cell.length_a   1.000
_cell.length_b   1.000
_cell.length_c   1.000
_cell.angle_alpha   90.00
_cell.angle_beta   90.00
_cell.angle_gamma   90.00
#
_symmetry.space_group_name_H-M   'P 1'
#
loop_
_entity.id
_entity.type
_entity.pdbx_description
1 polymer ?
#
loop_
_entity_poly.entity_id
_entity_poly.type
_entity_poly.pdbx_seq_one_letter_code
_entity_poly.pdbx_strand_id
1 'polypeptide(L)'
;ITNKENKAERMSDWDKGLCDCFDNCHVCLCSFCCPCIQWGYNMEAFQDESMPTNDFLPCCVGFCLGSYIFVVRIILQFIVRRNIRKKKNLEEGNPIIDCLLVWCCACCVIAQEAHQVGAKNAT
;
A
#
# COMPACT_ATOMS: atom_id res chain seq x y z
N ILE A 1 -32.74 -43.64 5.45
CA ILE A 1 -32.45 -42.46 4.61
C ILE A 1 -32.44 -41.26 5.53
N THR A 2 -31.27 -40.82 5.99
CA THR A 2 -31.07 -39.49 6.57
C THR A 2 -29.67 -39.05 6.18
N ASN A 3 -29.63 -38.13 5.22
CA ASN A 3 -28.44 -37.55 4.63
C ASN A 3 -27.53 -36.97 5.72
N LYS A 4 -26.33 -37.51 5.84
CA LYS A 4 -25.20 -36.76 6.39
C LYS A 4 -24.81 -35.75 5.32
N GLU A 5 -25.46 -34.59 5.34
CA GLU A 5 -25.04 -33.45 4.53
C GLU A 5 -23.64 -33.07 4.98
N ASN A 6 -22.67 -33.32 4.09
CA ASN A 6 -21.34 -32.76 4.15
C ASN A 6 -21.49 -31.23 4.22
N LYS A 7 -21.36 -30.65 5.41
CA LYS A 7 -21.11 -29.21 5.56
C LYS A 7 -19.67 -28.96 5.10
N ALA A 8 -19.45 -29.02 3.78
CA ALA A 8 -18.30 -28.36 3.19
C ALA A 8 -18.42 -26.88 3.59
N GLU A 9 -17.49 -26.41 4.41
CA GLU A 9 -17.33 -24.98 4.66
C GLU A 9 -17.21 -24.29 3.30
N ARG A 10 -18.27 -23.59 2.88
CA ARG A 10 -18.16 -22.67 1.74
C ARG A 10 -17.29 -21.53 2.21
N MET A 11 -16.02 -21.52 1.79
CA MET A 11 -15.18 -20.34 1.91
C MET A 11 -15.88 -19.20 1.19
N SER A 12 -16.29 -18.17 1.93
CA SER A 12 -16.78 -16.92 1.35
C SER A 12 -15.61 -16.10 0.83
N ASP A 13 -15.80 -15.41 -0.29
CA ASP A 13 -14.82 -14.47 -0.82
C ASP A 13 -14.75 -13.20 0.06
N TRP A 14 -13.75 -12.36 -0.15
CA TRP A 14 -13.63 -11.08 0.55
C TRP A 14 -14.84 -10.19 0.26
N ASP A 15 -15.48 -9.65 1.30
CA ASP A 15 -16.63 -8.74 1.16
C ASP A 15 -16.30 -7.43 0.41
N LYS A 16 -15.02 -7.06 0.35
CA LYS A 16 -14.51 -5.83 -0.27
C LYS A 16 -13.26 -6.12 -1.10
N GLY A 17 -13.22 -5.54 -2.31
CA GLY A 17 -12.03 -5.60 -3.17
C GLY A 17 -10.92 -4.67 -2.67
N LEU A 18 -9.66 -4.96 -3.04
CA LEU A 18 -8.47 -4.21 -2.59
C LEU A 18 -8.51 -2.70 -2.91
N CYS A 19 -9.30 -2.27 -3.90
CA CYS A 19 -9.44 -0.88 -4.29
C CYS A 19 -10.83 -0.28 -3.97
N ASP A 20 -11.67 -0.99 -3.19
CA ASP A 20 -12.99 -0.51 -2.75
C ASP A 20 -12.87 0.43 -1.54
N CYS A 21 -11.94 1.39 -1.64
CA CYS A 21 -11.45 2.22 -0.55
C CYS A 21 -12.42 3.32 -0.10
N PHE A 22 -13.48 3.58 -0.86
CA PHE A 22 -14.36 4.75 -0.68
C PHE A 22 -15.45 4.56 0.38
N ASP A 23 -15.76 3.33 0.77
CA ASP A 23 -16.77 3.05 1.81
C ASP A 23 -16.25 3.35 3.23
N ASN A 24 -14.95 3.15 3.47
CA ASN A 24 -14.30 3.40 4.75
C ASN A 24 -13.00 4.17 4.54
N CYS A 25 -13.12 5.43 4.12
CA CYS A 25 -11.97 6.31 3.90
C CYS A 25 -11.01 6.34 5.10
N HIS A 26 -11.51 6.25 6.33
CA HIS A 26 -10.65 6.24 7.53
C HIS A 26 -9.75 4.99 7.61
N VAL A 27 -10.28 3.78 7.34
CA VAL A 27 -9.52 2.52 7.33
C VAL A 27 -8.51 2.57 6.19
N CYS A 28 -8.94 3.06 5.02
CA CYS A 28 -8.02 3.21 3.89
C CYS A 28 -6.90 4.21 4.22
N LEU A 29 -7.21 5.39 4.74
CA LEU A 29 -6.21 6.39 5.15
C LEU A 29 -5.28 5.85 6.24
N CYS A 30 -5.79 5.13 7.24
CA CYS A 30 -4.97 4.51 8.28
C CYS A 30 -4.09 3.39 7.70
N SER A 31 -4.63 2.50 6.87
CA SER A 31 -3.86 1.47 6.17
C SER A 31 -2.77 2.06 5.28
N PHE A 32 -3.07 3.20 4.65
CA PHE A 32 -2.22 3.84 3.68
C PHE A 32 -1.12 4.70 4.31
N CYS A 33 -1.44 5.38 5.41
CA CYS A 33 -0.52 6.26 6.11
C CYS A 33 0.21 5.57 7.26
N CYS A 34 -0.43 4.60 7.90
CA CYS A 34 0.03 3.91 9.12
C CYS A 34 -0.35 2.41 9.09
N PRO A 35 0.16 1.62 8.13
CA PRO A 35 -0.28 0.24 7.95
C PRO A 35 -0.15 -0.67 9.17
N CYS A 36 0.76 -0.42 10.13
CA CYS A 36 0.78 -1.22 11.37
C CYS A 36 -0.37 -0.93 12.31
N ILE A 37 -0.86 0.30 12.36
CA ILE A 37 -1.92 0.66 13.29
C ILE A 37 -3.16 -0.07 12.81
N GLN A 38 -3.43 -0.03 11.51
CA GLN A 38 -4.50 -0.82 10.93
C GLN A 38 -4.24 -2.32 11.04
N TRP A 39 -3.01 -2.80 10.82
CA TRP A 39 -2.67 -4.22 11.04
C TRP A 39 -2.96 -4.64 12.48
N GLY A 40 -2.60 -3.82 13.47
CA GLY A 40 -2.89 -4.04 14.88
C GLY A 40 -4.38 -4.13 15.15
N TYR A 41 -5.18 -3.20 14.61
CA TYR A 41 -6.64 -3.27 14.71
C TYR A 41 -7.22 -4.51 14.01
N ASN A 42 -6.66 -4.91 12.87
CA ASN A 42 -7.08 -6.12 12.17
C ASN A 42 -6.76 -7.37 13.00
N MET A 43 -5.59 -7.44 13.64
CA MET A 43 -5.21 -8.55 14.52
C MET A 43 -5.98 -8.57 15.83
N GLU A 44 -6.33 -7.41 16.40
CA GLU A 44 -7.19 -7.33 17.59
C GLU A 44 -8.60 -7.83 17.30
N ALA A 45 -9.12 -7.54 16.10
CA ALA A 45 -10.38 -8.10 15.61
C ALA A 45 -10.26 -9.59 15.23
N PHE A 46 -9.09 -10.01 14.73
CA PHE A 46 -8.76 -11.38 14.34
C PHE A 46 -8.11 -12.13 15.50
N GLN A 47 -8.90 -12.47 16.52
CA GLN A 47 -8.46 -13.12 17.76
C GLN A 47 -8.10 -14.61 17.58
N ASP A 48 -7.14 -14.91 16.70
CA ASP A 48 -6.62 -16.27 16.50
C ASP A 48 -5.28 -16.46 17.24
N GLU A 49 -5.32 -17.20 18.35
CA GLU A 49 -4.15 -17.51 19.18
C GLU A 49 -3.13 -18.42 18.48
N SER A 50 -3.52 -19.11 17.39
CA SER A 50 -2.64 -20.02 16.64
C SER A 50 -1.73 -19.32 15.63
N MET A 51 -1.97 -18.04 15.37
CA MET A 51 -1.23 -17.29 14.35
C MET A 51 0.07 -16.71 14.93
N PRO A 52 1.27 -17.12 14.47
CA PRO A 52 2.56 -16.68 15.04
C PRO A 52 2.89 -15.19 14.83
N THR A 53 2.00 -14.43 14.21
CA THR A 53 2.08 -12.98 13.99
C THR A 53 1.28 -12.17 15.01
N ASN A 54 0.67 -12.83 16.01
CA ASN A 54 -0.04 -12.19 17.12
C ASN A 54 0.90 -11.55 18.17
N ASP A 55 2.20 -11.87 18.13
CA ASP A 55 3.19 -11.25 19.00
C ASP A 55 3.60 -9.83 18.53
N PHE A 56 3.80 -8.93 19.50
CA PHE A 56 4.18 -7.53 19.28
C PHE A 56 5.49 -7.36 18.48
N LEU A 57 6.43 -8.29 18.62
CA LEU A 57 7.78 -8.17 18.10
C LEU A 57 7.88 -8.33 16.56
N PRO A 58 7.30 -9.36 15.92
CA PRO A 58 7.19 -9.44 14.45
C PRO A 58 6.46 -8.24 13.84
N CYS A 59 5.39 -7.77 14.48
CA CYS A 59 4.61 -6.61 14.05
C CYS A 59 5.47 -5.32 14.07
N CYS A 60 6.13 -5.03 15.18
CA CYS A 60 6.97 -3.84 15.32
C CYS A 60 8.19 -3.86 14.41
N VAL A 61 8.88 -5.00 14.27
CA VAL A 61 10.06 -5.08 13.39
C VAL A 61 9.66 -4.99 11.93
N GLY A 62 8.63 -5.74 11.50
CA GLY A 62 8.11 -5.69 10.14
C GLY A 62 7.61 -4.29 9.76
N PHE A 63 6.92 -3.62 10.68
CA PHE A 63 6.44 -2.26 10.45
C PHE A 63 7.55 -1.21 10.48
N CYS A 64 8.45 -1.22 11.46
CA CYS A 64 9.52 -0.22 11.53
C CYS A 64 10.45 -0.32 10.32
N LEU A 65 10.79 -1.54 9.90
CA LEU A 65 11.59 -1.75 8.68
C LEU A 65 10.80 -1.39 7.42
N GLY A 66 9.53 -1.80 7.33
CA GLY A 66 8.67 -1.51 6.18
C GLY A 66 8.37 -0.02 6.01
N SER A 67 8.05 0.68 7.10
CA SER A 67 7.80 2.12 7.12
C SER A 67 9.06 2.92 6.78
N TYR A 68 10.23 2.51 7.27
CA TYR A 68 11.49 3.13 6.90
C TYR A 68 11.77 3.02 5.39
N ILE A 69 11.62 1.81 4.82
CA ILE A 69 11.76 1.59 3.38
C ILE A 69 10.74 2.42 2.59
N PHE A 70 9.50 2.49 3.07
CA PHE A 70 8.42 3.24 2.42
C PHE A 70 8.72 4.76 2.38
N VAL A 71 9.13 5.35 3.50
CA VAL A 71 9.49 6.77 3.58
C VAL A 71 10.69 7.07 2.69
N VAL A 72 11.74 6.23 2.72
CA VAL A 72 12.91 6.39 1.86
C VAL A 72 12.50 6.33 0.38
N ARG A 73 11.62 5.40 -0.01
CA ARG A 73 11.09 5.33 -1.38
C ARG A 73 10.38 6.61 -1.79
N ILE A 74 9.50 7.18 -0.95
CA ILE A 74 8.79 8.43 -1.25
C ILE A 74 9.78 9.59 -1.46
N ILE A 75 10.75 9.74 -0.58
CA ILE A 75 11.76 10.82 -0.66
C ILE A 75 12.58 10.69 -1.96
N LEU A 76 13.09 9.48 -2.25
CA LEU A 76 13.87 9.23 -3.46
C LEU A 76 13.05 9.49 -4.72
N GLN A 77 11.81 9.00 -4.76
CA GLN A 77 10.92 9.19 -5.90
C GLN A 77 10.58 10.67 -6.11
N PHE A 78 10.35 11.44 -5.05
CA PHE A 78 10.13 12.89 -5.13
C PHE A 78 11.36 13.63 -5.70
N ILE A 79 12.57 13.26 -5.25
CA ILE A 79 13.83 13.83 -5.77
C ILE A 79 14.00 13.52 -7.26
N VAL A 80 13.76 12.27 -7.67
CA VAL A 80 13.83 11.85 -9.09
C VAL A 80 12.83 12.63 -9.93
N ARG A 81 11.58 12.74 -9.49
CA ARG A 81 10.53 13.50 -10.17
C ARG A 81 10.93 14.96 -10.41
N ARG A 82 11.46 15.63 -9.37
CA ARG A 82 11.97 17.01 -9.50
C ARG A 82 13.12 17.11 -10.50
N ASN A 83 14.06 16.16 -10.48
CA ASN A 83 15.17 16.15 -11.42
C ASN A 83 14.71 15.93 -12.86
N ILE A 84 13.70 15.08 -13.10
CA ILE A 84 13.10 14.88 -14.42
C ILE A 84 12.45 16.18 -14.91
N ARG A 85 11.65 16.85 -14.08
CA ARG A 85 11.04 18.15 -14.42
C ARG A 85 12.09 19.18 -14.83
N LYS A 86 13.16 19.33 -14.04
CA LYS A 86 14.28 20.24 -14.35
C LYS A 86 14.99 19.89 -15.66
N LYS A 87 15.37 18.62 -15.85
CA LYS A 87 16.10 18.17 -17.05
C LYS A 87 15.27 18.26 -18.34
N LYS A 88 13.95 18.10 -18.24
CA LYS A 88 13.02 18.16 -19.37
C LYS A 88 12.41 19.55 -19.55
N ASN A 89 12.87 20.57 -18.80
CA ASN A 89 12.34 21.93 -18.82
C ASN A 89 10.81 21.99 -18.68
N LEU A 90 10.26 21.17 -17.78
CA LEU A 90 8.82 21.14 -17.47
C LEU A 90 8.49 22.21 -16.42
N GLU A 91 7.25 22.70 -16.45
CA GLU A 91 6.74 23.60 -15.42
C GLU A 91 6.92 23.01 -14.01
N GLU A 92 7.25 23.90 -13.07
CA GLU A 92 7.38 23.53 -11.67
C GLU A 92 6.03 23.05 -11.15
N GLY A 93 5.96 21.77 -10.79
CA GLY A 93 4.78 21.17 -10.19
C GLY A 93 4.60 21.65 -8.75
N ASN A 94 3.35 21.64 -8.28
CA ASN A 94 3.07 21.87 -6.87
C ASN A 94 3.72 20.75 -6.03
N PRO A 95 4.63 21.07 -5.09
CA PRO A 95 5.37 20.08 -4.33
C PRO A 95 4.47 19.23 -3.42
N ILE A 96 3.36 19.78 -2.93
CA ILE A 96 2.39 19.06 -2.09
C ILE A 96 1.67 18.02 -2.94
N ILE A 97 1.25 18.41 -4.15
CA ILE A 97 0.58 17.50 -5.08
C ILE A 97 1.54 16.40 -5.54
N ASP A 98 2.78 16.74 -5.88
CA ASP A 98 3.79 15.74 -6.26
C ASP A 98 4.07 14.75 -5.11
N CYS A 99 4.15 15.20 -3.85
CA CYS A 99 4.25 14.30 -2.68
C CYS A 99 3.04 13.39 -2.53
N LEU A 100 1.81 13.92 -2.66
CA LEU A 100 0.58 13.14 -2.56
C LEU A 100 0.49 12.09 -3.68
N LEU A 101 0.89 12.43 -4.90
CA LEU A 101 0.90 11.49 -6.03
C LEU A 101 1.94 10.38 -5.84
N VAL A 102 3.14 10.73 -5.36
CA VAL A 102 4.20 9.75 -5.06
C VAL A 102 3.78 8.81 -3.92
N TRP A 103 3.07 9.34 -2.91
CA TRP A 103 2.52 8.54 -1.83
C TRP A 103 1.40 7.64 -2.37
N CYS A 104 0.30 8.21 -2.89
CA CYS A 104 -0.96 7.56 -3.27
C CYS A 104 -0.89 6.66 -4.52
N CYS A 105 -0.05 6.99 -5.50
CA CYS A 105 -0.06 6.37 -6.83
C CYS A 105 1.37 6.18 -7.35
N ALA A 106 2.25 5.60 -6.52
CA ALA A 106 3.67 5.46 -6.85
C ALA A 106 3.91 4.77 -8.20
N CYS A 107 3.15 3.71 -8.52
CA CYS A 107 3.24 3.01 -9.81
C CYS A 107 2.89 3.92 -11.00
N CYS A 108 1.84 4.74 -10.85
CA CYS A 108 1.35 5.68 -11.86
C CYS A 108 2.40 6.76 -12.12
N VAL A 109 3.02 7.28 -11.05
CA VAL A 109 4.10 8.28 -11.13
C VAL A 109 5.31 7.71 -11.86
N ILE A 110 5.75 6.49 -11.51
CA ILE A 110 6.89 5.83 -12.15
C ILE A 110 6.61 5.56 -13.63
N ALA A 111 5.40 5.11 -13.99
CA ALA A 111 5.01 4.93 -15.37
C ALA A 111 5.01 6.26 -16.16
N GLN A 112 4.43 7.32 -15.58
CA GLN A 112 4.46 8.66 -16.16
C GLN A 112 5.91 9.12 -16.41
N GLU A 113 6.80 8.92 -15.43
CA GLU A 113 8.21 9.27 -15.56
C GLU A 113 8.91 8.44 -16.64
N ALA A 114 8.65 7.14 -16.72
CA ALA A 114 9.18 6.25 -17.74
C ALA A 114 8.82 6.74 -19.15
N HIS A 115 7.57 7.16 -19.37
CA HIS A 115 7.14 7.77 -20.62
C HIS A 115 7.89 9.08 -20.91
N GLN A 116 8.06 9.94 -19.91
CA GLN A 116 8.75 11.23 -20.06
C GLN A 116 10.25 11.09 -20.37
N VAL A 117 10.90 10.08 -19.80
CA VAL A 117 12.33 9.80 -20.03
C VAL A 117 12.57 8.87 -21.22
N GLY A 118 11.52 8.26 -21.79
CA GLY A 118 11.62 7.31 -22.90
C GLY A 118 12.21 5.96 -22.49
N ALA A 119 12.06 5.55 -21.23
CA ALA A 119 12.52 4.26 -20.74
C ALA A 119 11.71 3.14 -21.40
N LYS A 120 12.39 2.10 -21.91
CA LYS A 120 11.79 0.88 -22.44
C LYS A 120 12.09 -0.25 -21.47
N ASN A 121 11.07 -1.04 -21.12
CA ASN A 121 11.28 -2.25 -20.34
C ASN A 121 12.01 -3.27 -21.23
N ALA A 122 13.02 -3.94 -20.69
CA ALA A 122 13.65 -5.07 -21.39
C ALA A 122 12.55 -6.11 -21.67
N THR A 123 12.37 -6.43 -22.95
CA THR A 123 11.42 -7.43 -23.45
C THR A 123 12.14 -8.74 -23.65
#